data_AF-A0A7C3R615-F1
#
_entry.id   AF-A0A7C3R615-F1
#
_cell.length_a   1.000
_cell.length_b   1.000
_cell.length_c   1.000
_cell.angle_alpha   90.00
_cell.angle_beta   90.00
_cell.angle_gamma   90.00
#
_symmetry.space_group_name_H-M   'P 1'
#
loop_
_entity.id
_entity.type
_entity.pdbx_description
1 polymer ?
#
loop_
_entity_poly.entity_id
_entity_poly.type
_entity_poly.pdbx_seq_one_letter_code
_entity_poly.pdbx_strand_id
1 'polypeptide(L)'
;MEIIYRGAEAILYLDSFEGKKVLVKERIEKKYRIKEIDEKLRKLRTRKEVNLLREARSIGVATPQVFFVDEKNHKIIMEFVEGI
;
A
#
# COMPACT_ATOMS: atom_id res chain seq x y z
N MET A 1 -12.90 -2.68 -6.57
CA MET A 1 -11.71 -3.42 -6.11
C MET A 1 -11.69 -4.83 -6.67
N GLU A 2 -10.85 -5.07 -7.69
CA GLU A 2 -10.52 -6.39 -8.22
C GLU A 2 -9.18 -6.86 -7.65
N ILE A 3 -9.05 -8.10 -7.17
CA ILE A 3 -7.74 -8.62 -6.70
C ILE A 3 -6.90 -8.97 -7.92
N ILE A 4 -5.74 -8.33 -8.05
CA ILE A 4 -4.79 -8.65 -9.13
C ILE A 4 -3.63 -9.52 -8.65
N TYR A 5 -3.30 -9.46 -7.35
CA TYR A 5 -2.21 -10.26 -6.79
C TYR A 5 -2.36 -10.43 -5.28
N ARG A 6 -1.98 -11.60 -4.77
CA ARG A 6 -1.93 -11.90 -3.33
C ARG A 6 -0.54 -12.38 -2.97
N GLY A 7 0.21 -11.52 -2.28
CA GLY A 7 1.54 -11.84 -1.79
C GLY A 7 1.53 -12.37 -0.35
N ALA A 8 2.73 -12.67 0.15
CA ALA A 8 2.92 -13.10 1.54
C ALA A 8 2.52 -12.01 2.55
N GLU A 9 2.67 -10.73 2.21
CA GLU A 9 2.48 -9.63 3.17
C GLU A 9 1.22 -8.78 2.89
N ALA A 10 0.84 -8.63 1.63
CA ALA A 10 -0.24 -7.75 1.22
C ALA A 10 -1.05 -8.34 0.06
N ILE A 11 -2.29 -7.90 -0.05
CA ILE A 11 -3.14 -8.11 -1.23
C ILE A 11 -3.11 -6.81 -2.03
N LEU A 12 -2.95 -6.96 -3.34
CA LEU A 12 -3.02 -5.87 -4.31
C LEU A 12 -4.34 -5.92 -5.03
N TYR A 13 -5.01 -4.76 -5.07
CA TYR A 13 -6.26 -4.57 -5.77
C TYR A 13 -6.09 -3.53 -6.85
N LEU A 14 -6.73 -3.76 -7.99
CA LEU A 14 -7.00 -2.72 -8.96
C LEU A 14 -8.33 -2.05 -8.60
N ASP A 15 -8.34 -0.72 -8.61
CA ASP A 15 -9.52 0.07 -8.28
C ASP A 15 -9.57 1.41 -9.02
N SER A 16 -10.64 2.17 -8.81
CA SER A 16 -10.77 3.55 -9.25
C SER A 16 -10.83 4.49 -8.05
N PHE A 17 -10.01 5.53 -8.05
CA PHE A 17 -10.00 6.58 -7.02
C PHE A 17 -9.99 7.94 -7.70
N GLU A 18 -11.01 8.77 -7.42
CA GLU A 18 -11.21 10.08 -8.05
C GLU A 18 -11.15 10.04 -9.59
N GLY A 19 -11.74 8.99 -10.18
CA GLY A 19 -11.76 8.80 -11.64
C GLY A 19 -10.45 8.29 -12.25
N LYS A 20 -9.44 7.98 -11.45
CA LYS A 20 -8.15 7.44 -11.89
C LYS A 20 -8.02 5.96 -11.56
N LYS A 21 -7.42 5.19 -12.45
CA LYS A 21 -7.01 3.80 -12.20
C LYS A 21 -5.89 3.78 -11.16
N VAL A 22 -6.07 3.03 -10.08
CA VAL A 22 -5.14 2.99 -8.95
C VAL A 22 -4.85 1.57 -8.49
N LEU A 23 -3.70 1.41 -7.85
CA LEU A 23 -3.33 0.24 -7.08
C LEU A 23 -3.64 0.47 -5.61
N VAL A 24 -4.44 -0.41 -5.01
CA VAL A 24 -4.63 -0.44 -3.56
C VAL A 24 -3.82 -1.60 -2.98
N LYS A 25 -2.88 -1.27 -2.08
CA LYS A 25 -2.09 -2.26 -1.36
C LYS A 25 -2.59 -2.36 0.08
N GLU A 26 -3.15 -3.51 0.44
CA GLU A 26 -3.69 -3.78 1.77
C GLU A 26 -2.84 -4.80 2.53
N ARG A 27 -2.36 -4.43 3.72
CA ARG A 27 -1.65 -5.34 4.61
C ARG A 27 -2.65 -6.11 5.48
N ILE A 28 -2.82 -7.39 5.16
CA ILE A 28 -3.72 -8.28 5.89
C ILE A 28 -3.11 -8.76 7.21
N GLU A 29 -3.97 -8.98 8.20
CA GLU A 29 -3.60 -9.54 9.50
C GLU A 29 -2.90 -10.90 9.35
N LYS A 30 -1.87 -11.12 10.17
CA LYS A 30 -1.23 -12.43 10.31
C LYS A 30 -1.67 -13.11 11.60
N LYS A 31 -2.62 -14.06 11.46
CA LYS A 31 -3.24 -14.81 12.57
C LYS A 31 -2.25 -15.56 13.48
N TYR A 32 -1.03 -15.84 13.01
CA TYR A 32 0.00 -16.47 13.82
C TYR A 32 0.70 -15.49 14.79
N ARG A 33 0.47 -14.18 14.67
CA ARG A 33 1.06 -13.16 15.54
C ARG A 33 0.09 -12.73 16.61
N ILE A 34 0.65 -12.28 17.73
CA ILE A 34 -0.08 -11.54 18.75
C ILE A 34 -0.66 -10.27 18.12
N LYS A 35 -1.95 -9.99 18.36
CA LYS A 35 -2.73 -8.95 17.69
C LYS A 35 -2.06 -7.57 17.80
N GLU A 36 -1.62 -7.20 18.99
CA GLU A 36 -0.99 -5.92 19.29
C GLU A 36 0.32 -5.74 18.49
N ILE A 37 1.07 -6.83 18.32
CA ILE A 37 2.31 -6.84 17.54
C ILE A 37 2.00 -6.71 16.06
N ASP A 38 1.00 -7.46 15.56
CA ASP A 38 0.64 -7.41 14.15
C ASP A 38 0.10 -6.05 13.72
N GLU A 39 -0.80 -5.46 14.51
CA GLU A 39 -1.32 -4.10 14.28
C GLU A 39 -0.20 -3.07 14.26
N LYS A 40 0.71 -3.12 15.25
CA LYS A 40 1.87 -2.22 15.30
C LYS A 40 2.77 -2.40 14.09
N LEU A 41 3.07 -3.64 13.69
CA LEU A 41 3.91 -3.94 12.54
C LEU A 41 3.29 -3.44 11.24
N ARG A 42 2.01 -3.73 11.00
CA ARG A 42 1.31 -3.28 9.79
C ARG A 42 1.29 -1.75 9.70
N LYS A 43 0.96 -1.07 10.81
CA LYS A 43 0.98 0.40 10.88
C LYS A 43 2.36 0.99 10.57
N LEU A 44 3.40 0.49 11.24
CA LEU A 44 4.77 0.98 11.04
C LEU A 44 5.26 0.74 9.61
N ARG A 45 4.97 -0.44 9.03
CA ARG A 45 5.38 -0.78 7.67
C ARG A 45 4.64 0.06 6.62
N THR A 46 3.33 0.28 6.78
CA THR A 46 2.56 1.17 5.91
C THR A 46 3.11 2.59 5.92
N ARG A 47 3.36 3.16 7.11
CA ARG A 47 3.96 4.50 7.23
C ARG A 47 5.36 4.58 6.62
N LYS A 48 6.22 3.60 6.92
CA LYS A 48 7.59 3.57 6.41
C LYS A 48 7.61 3.49 4.89
N GLU A 49 6.76 2.67 4.29
CA GLU A 49 6.66 2.55 2.83
C GLU A 49 6.22 3.87 2.18
N VAL A 50 5.18 4.52 2.72
CA VAL A 50 4.72 5.82 2.22
C VAL A 50 5.81 6.87 2.30
N ASN A 51 6.52 6.95 3.43
CA ASN A 51 7.61 7.92 3.62
C ASN A 51 8.73 7.69 2.60
N LEU A 52 9.20 6.44 2.46
CA LEU A 52 10.26 6.10 1.51
C LEU A 52 9.84 6.38 0.05
N LEU A 53 8.60 6.07 -0.33
CA LEU A 53 8.08 6.37 -1.66
C LEU A 53 8.06 7.87 -1.95
N ARG A 54 7.62 8.68 -0.97
CA ARG A 54 7.56 10.15 -1.08
C ARG A 54 8.95 10.78 -1.12
N GLU A 55 9.84 10.35 -0.23
CA GLU A 55 11.23 10.83 -0.19
C GLU A 55 11.95 10.50 -1.51
N ALA A 56 11.87 9.26 -1.98
CA ALA A 56 12.45 8.86 -3.26
C ALA A 56 11.88 9.68 -4.43
N ARG A 57 10.56 9.92 -4.46
CA ARG A 57 9.94 10.76 -5.50
C ARG A 57 10.44 12.21 -5.45
N SER A 58 10.61 12.77 -4.25
CA SER A 58 11.05 14.17 -4.07
C SER A 58 12.45 14.46 -4.62
N ILE A 59 13.29 13.42 -4.75
CA ILE A 59 14.63 13.52 -5.35
C ILE A 59 14.67 13.03 -6.81
N GLY A 60 13.51 12.80 -7.43
CA GLY A 60 13.40 12.45 -8.86
C GLY A 60 13.43 10.95 -9.18
N VAL A 61 13.40 10.06 -8.18
CA VAL A 61 13.30 8.61 -8.45
C VAL A 61 11.88 8.27 -8.92
N ALA A 62 11.77 7.51 -10.01
CA ALA A 62 10.50 7.01 -10.52
C ALA A 62 9.89 5.97 -9.57
N THR A 63 8.95 6.41 -8.73
CA THR A 63 8.18 5.58 -7.82
C THR A 63 6.67 5.76 -8.07
N PRO A 64 5.79 4.84 -7.63
CA PRO A 64 4.34 5.07 -7.68
C PRO A 64 3.90 6.26 -6.82
N GLN A 65 2.99 7.10 -7.32
CA GLN A 65 2.46 8.24 -6.56
C GLN A 65 1.52 7.77 -5.47
N VAL A 66 1.78 8.15 -4.22
CA VAL A 66 0.83 7.89 -3.13
C VAL A 66 -0.28 8.94 -3.18
N PHE A 67 -1.51 8.51 -3.46
CA PHE A 67 -2.69 9.38 -3.46
C PHE A 67 -3.32 9.48 -2.08
N PHE A 68 -3.50 8.35 -1.40
CA PHE A 68 -4.14 8.30 -0.09
C PHE A 68 -3.57 7.17 0.77
N VAL A 69 -3.59 7.36 2.09
CA VAL A 69 -3.12 6.38 3.06
C VAL A 69 -4.20 6.19 4.11
N ASP A 70 -4.78 4.99 4.14
CA ASP A 70 -5.70 4.57 5.17
C ASP A 70 -4.91 3.84 6.26
N GLU A 71 -4.45 4.58 7.27
CA GLU A 71 -3.70 3.98 8.37
C GLU A 71 -4.55 3.02 9.23
N LYS A 72 -5.87 3.21 9.28
CA LYS A 72 -6.79 2.40 10.08
C LYS A 72 -6.93 1.00 9.48
N ASN A 73 -7.03 0.92 8.16
CA ASN A 73 -7.14 -0.34 7.43
C ASN A 73 -5.81 -0.83 6.86
N HIS A 74 -4.70 -0.13 7.14
CA HIS A 74 -3.36 -0.42 6.63
C HIS A 74 -3.31 -0.52 5.09
N LYS A 75 -4.01 0.41 4.42
CA LYS A 75 -4.06 0.51 2.96
C LYS A 75 -3.25 1.69 2.45
N ILE A 76 -2.63 1.49 1.29
CA ILE A 76 -2.03 2.57 0.51
C ILE A 76 -2.72 2.57 -0.84
N ILE A 77 -3.34 3.69 -1.20
CA ILE A 77 -3.86 3.94 -2.54
C ILE A 77 -2.78 4.71 -3.29
N MET A 78 -2.27 4.10 -4.36
CA MET A 78 -1.17 4.65 -5.14
C MET A 78 -1.39 4.47 -6.64
N GLU A 79 -0.59 5.19 -7.42
CA GLU A 79 -0.50 5.08 -8.86
C GLU A 79 -0.40 3.61 -9.29
N PHE A 80 -1.29 3.21 -10.19
CA PHE A 80 -1.15 1.95 -10.88
C PHE A 80 -0.09 2.13 -11.96
N VAL A 81 1.05 1.46 -11.79
CA VAL A 81 2.12 1.47 -12.80
C VAL A 81 1.83 0.34 -13.78
N GLU A 82 1.44 0.72 -14.99
CA GLU A 82 1.36 -0.21 -16.11
C GLU A 82 2.78 -0.61 -16.50
N GLY A 83 3.07 -1.91 -16.33
CA GLY A 83 4.31 -2.49 -16.83
C GLY A 83 4.32 -2.56 -18.36
N ILE A 84 5.49 -2.93 -18.90
CA ILE A 84 5.62 -3.44 -20.29
C ILE A 84 5.13 -4.88 -20.33
#